data_AF-A0A165L3Q1-F1
#
_entry.id   AF-A0A165L3Q1-F1
#
_cell.length_a   1.000
_cell.length_b   1.000
_cell.length_c   1.000
_cell.angle_alpha   90.00
_cell.angle_beta   90.00
_cell.angle_gamma   90.00
#
_symmetry.space_group_name_H-M   'P 1'
#
loop_
_entity.id
_entity.type
_entity.pdbx_description
1 polymer ?
#
loop_
_entity_poly.entity_id
_entity_poly.type
_entity_poly.pdbx_seq_one_letter_code
_entity_poly.pdbx_strand_id
1 'polypeptide(L)'
;MSAGPSRAPSSASSLSPISPLPSPLARPAPLPAHWETIPLPPPGPEHFAARRAAWLEIPPDKDPRTPTSASRERARIEQLLRQGKVTDETWRALKSLHTSLMGGSKLKSGLAMADVVKLLHAGWQRDGTWPPGAEATEDT
;
A
#
# COMPACT_ATOMS: atom_id res chain seq x y z
N MET A 1 -30.09 -25.34 63.05
CA MET A 1 -30.24 -26.11 61.81
C MET A 1 -30.81 -25.18 60.76
N SER A 2 -30.08 -25.02 59.64
CA SER A 2 -30.54 -24.69 58.27
C SER A 2 -31.39 -23.42 58.01
N ALA A 3 -31.32 -22.69 56.89
CA ALA A 3 -30.40 -22.54 55.77
C ALA A 3 -31.00 -21.43 54.86
N GLY A 4 -30.22 -20.41 54.48
CA GLY A 4 -30.30 -19.48 53.32
C GLY A 4 -31.63 -19.00 52.68
N PRO A 5 -31.57 -18.26 51.56
CA PRO A 5 -30.68 -17.15 51.22
C PRO A 5 -31.47 -15.84 50.95
N SER A 6 -30.90 -14.69 51.33
CA SER A 6 -31.45 -13.38 50.97
C SER A 6 -31.14 -13.06 49.50
N ARG A 7 -32.20 -12.81 48.73
CA ARG A 7 -32.20 -12.56 47.29
C ARG A 7 -31.75 -11.12 47.02
N ALA A 8 -30.59 -10.94 46.40
CA ALA A 8 -30.17 -9.64 45.89
C ALA A 8 -31.05 -9.21 44.69
N PRO A 9 -31.46 -7.93 44.60
CA PRO A 9 -31.81 -7.34 43.33
C PRO A 9 -30.63 -6.57 42.73
N SER A 10 -30.40 -6.90 41.47
CA SER A 10 -29.51 -6.30 40.50
C SER A 10 -29.63 -4.78 40.37
N SER A 11 -28.49 -4.18 40.01
CA SER A 11 -28.31 -3.07 39.06
C SER A 11 -27.53 -1.91 39.66
N ALA A 12 -26.22 -1.95 39.45
CA ALA A 12 -25.44 -0.74 39.22
C ALA A 12 -24.54 -1.04 38.03
N SER A 13 -24.83 -0.38 36.92
CA SER A 13 -24.08 -0.41 35.67
C SER A 13 -22.60 -0.22 35.95
N SER A 14 -21.83 -1.29 35.80
CA SER A 14 -20.37 -1.20 35.71
C SER A 14 -20.04 -0.65 34.33
N LEU A 15 -19.95 0.69 34.24
CA LEU A 15 -19.33 1.35 33.10
C LEU A 15 -17.89 0.86 33.06
N SER A 16 -17.61 -0.03 32.11
CA SER A 16 -16.25 -0.45 31.81
C SER A 16 -15.42 0.80 31.50
N PRO A 17 -14.20 0.93 32.02
CA PRO A 17 -13.32 2.03 31.61
C PRO A 17 -13.14 1.92 30.10
N ILE A 18 -13.50 3.00 29.41
CA ILE A 18 -13.31 3.17 27.96
C ILE A 18 -11.84 2.87 27.69
N SER A 19 -11.57 1.79 26.95
CA SER A 19 -10.24 1.50 26.43
C SER A 19 -9.67 2.76 25.79
N PRO A 20 -8.40 3.14 26.07
CA PRO A 20 -7.82 4.31 25.45
C PRO A 20 -7.88 4.16 23.92
N LEU A 21 -8.52 5.15 23.30
CA LEU A 21 -8.57 5.36 21.86
C LEU A 21 -7.16 5.19 21.27
N PRO A 22 -6.96 4.43 20.17
CA PRO A 22 -5.70 4.48 19.45
C PRO A 22 -5.49 5.92 18.98
N SER A 23 -4.43 6.57 19.46
CA SER A 23 -4.12 7.96 19.16
C SER A 23 -4.30 8.26 17.67
N PRO A 24 -5.20 9.17 17.27
CA PRO A 24 -5.16 9.69 15.92
C PRO A 24 -3.88 10.50 15.82
N LEU A 25 -3.14 10.34 14.72
CA LEU A 25 -1.88 11.03 14.41
C LEU A 25 -0.63 10.37 15.03
N ALA A 26 -0.30 9.15 14.58
CA ALA A 26 1.11 8.91 14.28
C ALA A 26 1.52 9.97 13.25
N ARG A 27 2.19 11.04 13.72
CA ARG A 27 2.78 12.06 12.85
C ARG A 27 3.57 11.31 11.76
N PRO A 28 3.28 11.53 10.46
CA PRO A 28 4.12 10.93 9.42
C PRO A 28 5.56 11.32 9.73
N ALA A 29 6.49 10.37 9.61
CA ALA A 29 7.90 10.63 9.84
C ALA A 29 8.27 11.96 9.17
N PRO A 30 9.01 12.87 9.84
CA PRO A 30 9.40 14.12 9.23
C PRO A 30 10.01 13.78 7.88
N LEU A 31 9.47 14.38 6.83
CA LEU A 31 10.04 14.25 5.50
C LEU A 31 11.56 14.54 5.64
N PRO A 32 12.43 13.81 4.95
CA PRO A 32 13.87 13.84 5.22
C PRO A 32 14.45 15.25 5.07
N ALA A 33 15.04 15.85 6.12
CA ALA A 33 15.38 17.29 6.23
C ALA A 33 16.00 17.99 4.98
N HIS A 34 16.58 17.26 4.02
CA HIS A 34 17.14 17.83 2.80
C HIS A 34 16.13 18.51 1.85
N TRP A 35 14.81 18.21 1.90
CA TRP A 35 13.83 18.96 1.07
C TRP A 35 13.42 20.30 1.70
N GLU A 36 13.73 20.55 2.97
CA GLU A 36 13.48 21.84 3.64
C GLU A 36 14.54 22.89 3.27
N THR A 37 15.71 22.46 2.79
CA THR A 37 16.84 23.32 2.42
C THR A 37 16.83 23.75 0.96
N ILE A 38 15.83 23.33 0.18
CA ILE A 38 15.75 23.64 -1.26
C ILE A 38 15.15 25.04 -1.42
N PRO A 39 15.87 26.00 -2.02
CA PRO A 39 15.29 27.30 -2.33
C PRO A 39 14.20 27.10 -3.40
N LEU A 40 12.95 27.06 -2.95
CA LEU A 40 11.78 26.94 -3.83
C LEU A 40 11.36 28.32 -4.35
N PRO A 41 10.95 28.45 -5.62
CA PRO A 41 10.41 29.70 -6.15
C PRO A 41 9.07 30.05 -5.44
N PRO A 42 8.55 31.27 -5.63
CA PRO A 42 7.25 31.65 -5.10
C PRO A 42 6.14 30.67 -5.51
N PRO A 43 5.08 30.49 -4.70
CA PRO A 43 4.00 29.56 -4.98
C PRO A 43 3.43 29.74 -6.40
N GLY A 44 3.39 28.65 -7.17
CA GLY A 44 3.00 28.63 -8.57
C GLY A 44 3.40 27.33 -9.28
N PRO A 45 3.21 27.24 -10.60
CA PRO A 45 3.59 26.06 -11.38
C PRO A 45 5.07 25.70 -11.24
N GLU A 46 5.94 26.72 -11.20
CA GLU A 46 7.38 26.57 -11.03
C GLU A 46 7.74 26.02 -9.64
N HIS A 47 7.01 26.43 -8.60
CA HIS A 47 7.15 25.89 -7.25
C HIS A 47 6.81 24.41 -7.21
N PHE A 48 5.71 24.02 -7.87
CA PHE A 48 5.34 22.61 -7.98
C PHE A 48 6.39 21.81 -8.75
N ALA A 49 6.88 22.33 -9.88
CA ALA A 49 7.92 21.68 -10.67
C ALA A 49 9.22 21.49 -9.88
N ALA A 50 9.71 22.52 -9.20
CA ALA A 50 10.91 22.47 -8.38
C ALA A 50 10.78 21.46 -7.21
N ARG A 51 9.64 21.47 -6.52
CA ARG A 51 9.37 20.51 -5.45
C ARG A 51 9.25 19.08 -5.96
N ARG A 52 8.64 18.88 -7.12
CA ARG A 52 8.53 17.57 -7.77
C ARG A 52 9.91 17.04 -8.17
N ALA A 53 10.77 17.88 -8.75
CA ALA A 53 12.13 17.51 -9.09
C ALA A 53 12.89 17.02 -7.84
N ALA A 54 12.82 17.78 -6.74
CA ALA A 54 13.39 17.40 -5.46
C ALA A 54 12.86 16.07 -4.90
N TRP A 55 11.57 15.78 -5.08
CA TRP A 55 10.99 14.50 -4.65
C TRP A 55 11.42 13.29 -5.49
N LEU A 56 11.79 13.52 -6.75
CA LEU A 56 12.24 12.48 -7.66
C LEU A 56 13.74 12.21 -7.55
N GLU A 57 14.51 13.11 -6.92
CA GLU A 57 15.90 12.87 -6.56
C GLU A 57 15.97 11.77 -5.49
N ILE A 58 16.39 10.57 -5.90
CA ILE A 58 16.66 9.46 -4.98
C ILE A 58 17.93 9.85 -4.20
N PRO A 59 17.89 9.93 -2.86
CA PRO A 59 19.08 10.21 -2.07
C PRO A 59 20.15 9.15 -2.36
N PRO A 60 21.43 9.52 -2.52
CA PRO A 60 22.50 8.57 -2.87
C PRO A 60 22.68 7.46 -1.83
N ASP A 61 22.22 7.68 -0.60
CA ASP A 61 22.30 6.73 0.52
C ASP A 61 21.13 5.73 0.56
N LYS A 62 20.09 5.94 -0.27
CA LYS A 62 19.08 4.91 -0.53
C LYS A 62 19.58 4.07 -1.69
N ASP A 63 20.52 3.17 -1.38
CA ASP A 63 20.89 2.08 -2.25
C ASP A 63 19.59 1.43 -2.78
N PRO A 64 19.36 1.34 -4.10
CA PRO A 64 18.18 0.68 -4.65
C PRO A 64 18.18 -0.75 -4.10
N ARG A 65 17.36 -0.96 -3.05
CA ARG A 65 17.28 -2.16 -2.22
C ARG A 65 17.77 -3.36 -3.02
N THR A 66 19.03 -3.76 -2.78
CA THR A 66 19.69 -4.80 -3.57
C THR A 66 18.70 -5.96 -3.67
N PRO A 67 18.34 -6.38 -4.90
CA PRO A 67 17.29 -7.38 -5.04
C PRO A 67 17.74 -8.60 -4.26
N THR A 68 17.03 -8.90 -3.15
CA THR A 68 17.14 -10.19 -2.45
C THR A 68 17.14 -11.25 -3.54
N SER A 69 18.14 -12.14 -3.49
CA SER A 69 18.32 -13.28 -4.39
C SER A 69 16.98 -13.75 -4.92
N ALA A 70 16.81 -13.65 -6.25
CA ALA A 70 15.52 -13.86 -6.88
C ALA A 70 14.98 -15.25 -6.51
N SER A 71 13.98 -15.30 -5.63
CA SER A 71 13.24 -16.53 -5.39
C SER A 71 12.72 -17.06 -6.72
N ARG A 72 12.78 -18.38 -6.93
CA ARG A 72 12.24 -19.03 -8.14
C ARG A 72 10.80 -18.61 -8.41
N GLU A 73 10.04 -18.35 -7.35
CA GLU A 73 8.68 -17.83 -7.41
C GLU A 73 8.61 -16.40 -7.99
N ARG A 74 9.50 -15.50 -7.55
CA ARG A 74 9.60 -14.14 -8.08
C ARG A 74 9.90 -14.14 -9.57
N ALA A 75 10.91 -14.90 -9.99
CA ALA A 75 11.29 -15.01 -11.40
C ALA A 75 10.14 -15.53 -12.27
N ARG A 76 9.36 -16.47 -11.73
CA ARG A 76 8.14 -16.98 -12.39
C ARG A 76 7.07 -15.90 -12.52
N ILE A 77 6.81 -15.11 -11.47
CA ILE A 77 5.83 -14.02 -11.52
C ILE A 77 6.26 -12.95 -12.54
N GLU A 78 7.52 -12.53 -12.49
CA GLU A 78 8.08 -11.55 -13.43
C GLU A 78 8.01 -12.08 -14.88
N GLN A 79 8.30 -13.35 -15.11
CA GLN A 79 8.17 -13.97 -16.43
C GLN A 79 6.72 -13.96 -16.93
N LEU A 80 5.76 -14.29 -16.08
CA LEU A 80 4.33 -14.25 -16.41
C LEU A 80 3.86 -12.83 -16.75
N LEU A 81 4.35 -11.81 -16.04
CA LEU A 81 4.02 -10.41 -16.26
C LEU A 81 4.78 -9.77 -17.44
N ARG A 82 5.88 -10.38 -17.88
CA ARG A 82 6.64 -9.98 -19.07
C ARG A 82 6.02 -10.46 -20.38
N GLN A 83 5.18 -11.50 -20.35
CA GLN A 83 4.52 -12.05 -21.55
C GLN A 83 3.45 -11.12 -22.17
N GLY A 84 3.31 -9.89 -21.66
CA GLY A 84 2.39 -8.89 -22.18
C GLY A 84 1.03 -8.99 -21.50
N LYS A 85 -0.02 -9.31 -22.27
CA LYS A 85 -1.39 -9.37 -21.75
C LYS A 85 -1.54 -10.55 -20.77
N VAL A 86 -2.02 -10.26 -19.57
CA VAL A 86 -2.33 -11.29 -18.56
C VAL A 86 -3.52 -12.14 -19.06
N THR A 87 -3.23 -13.32 -19.60
CA THR A 87 -4.25 -14.30 -20.00
C THR A 87 -5.00 -14.86 -18.79
N ASP A 88 -6.10 -15.58 -18.99
CA ASP A 88 -6.87 -16.14 -17.88
C ASP A 88 -6.11 -17.25 -17.13
N GLU A 89 -5.29 -18.03 -17.83
CA GLU A 89 -4.40 -19.02 -17.22
C GLU A 89 -3.37 -18.34 -16.32
N THR A 90 -2.78 -17.25 -16.82
CA THR A 90 -1.81 -16.43 -16.08
C THR A 90 -2.47 -15.77 -14.88
N TRP A 91 -3.69 -15.28 -15.04
CA TRP A 91 -4.47 -14.67 -13.95
C TRP A 91 -4.75 -15.65 -12.82
N ARG A 92 -5.08 -16.92 -13.12
CA ARG A 92 -5.28 -17.93 -12.05
C ARG A 92 -4.05 -18.08 -11.16
N ALA A 93 -2.85 -18.02 -11.74
CA ALA A 93 -1.60 -18.07 -10.98
C ALA A 93 -1.34 -16.78 -10.17
N LEU A 94 -1.77 -15.63 -10.68
CA LEU A 94 -1.53 -14.31 -10.07
C LEU A 94 -2.63 -13.85 -9.10
N LYS A 95 -3.82 -14.46 -9.13
CA LYS A 95 -4.99 -14.04 -8.35
C LYS A 95 -4.71 -13.96 -6.86
N SER A 96 -4.04 -14.98 -6.30
CA SER A 96 -3.69 -15.01 -4.87
C SER A 96 -2.76 -13.86 -4.48
N LEU A 97 -1.80 -13.54 -5.35
CA LEU A 97 -0.87 -12.41 -5.15
C LEU A 97 -1.62 -11.08 -5.20
N HIS A 98 -2.52 -10.91 -6.17
CA HIS A 98 -3.37 -9.73 -6.28
C HIS A 98 -4.26 -9.55 -5.05
N THR A 99 -4.97 -10.59 -4.60
CA THR A 99 -5.80 -10.52 -3.39
C THR A 99 -4.98 -10.17 -2.16
N SER A 100 -3.77 -10.73 -2.03
CA SER A 100 -2.87 -10.41 -0.93
C SER A 100 -2.42 -8.95 -0.95
N LEU A 101 -2.08 -8.44 -2.14
CA LEU A 101 -1.71 -7.04 -2.36
C LEU A 101 -2.85 -6.09 -2.02
N MET A 102 -4.07 -6.37 -2.52
CA MET A 102 -5.26 -5.58 -2.21
C MET A 102 -5.61 -5.60 -0.71
N GLY A 103 -5.29 -6.70 -0.02
CA GLY A 103 -5.41 -6.82 1.44
C GLY A 103 -4.30 -6.12 2.23
N GLY A 104 -3.39 -5.39 1.58
CA GLY A 104 -2.28 -4.68 2.25
C GLY A 104 -1.10 -5.58 2.66
N SER A 105 -1.04 -6.82 2.16
CA SER A 105 0.07 -7.72 2.47
C SER A 105 1.36 -7.23 1.79
N LYS A 106 2.47 -7.31 2.54
CA LYS A 106 3.80 -7.02 1.99
C LYS A 106 4.26 -8.17 1.10
N LEU A 107 4.81 -7.83 -0.06
CA LEU A 107 5.49 -8.79 -0.93
C LEU A 107 6.73 -9.35 -0.22
N LYS A 108 6.80 -10.69 -0.09
CA LYS A 108 7.95 -11.40 0.51
C LYS A 108 9.24 -11.12 -0.26
N SER A 109 9.14 -11.04 -1.58
CA SER A 109 10.21 -10.59 -2.48
C SER A 109 9.72 -9.36 -3.22
N GLY A 110 10.46 -8.26 -3.14
CA GLY A 110 10.11 -7.05 -3.89
C GLY A 110 9.99 -7.33 -5.39
N LEU A 111 8.90 -6.87 -5.99
CA LEU A 111 8.71 -6.85 -7.45
C LEU A 111 9.07 -5.46 -8.00
N ALA A 112 9.45 -5.40 -9.28
CA ALA A 112 9.58 -4.14 -9.98
C ALA A 112 8.24 -3.40 -9.97
N MET A 113 8.26 -2.07 -9.77
CA MET A 113 7.03 -1.28 -9.66
C MET A 113 6.15 -1.43 -10.91
N ALA A 114 6.77 -1.46 -12.10
CA ALA A 114 6.05 -1.67 -13.35
C ALA A 114 5.24 -2.98 -13.38
N ASP A 115 5.77 -4.05 -12.79
CA ASP A 115 5.09 -5.35 -12.73
C ASP A 115 3.95 -5.34 -11.70
N VAL A 116 4.12 -4.63 -10.59
CA VAL A 116 3.04 -4.41 -9.61
C VAL A 116 1.89 -3.64 -10.26
N VAL A 117 2.19 -2.57 -11.02
CA VAL A 117 1.17 -1.78 -11.72
C VAL A 117 0.40 -2.64 -12.73
N LYS A 118 1.09 -3.46 -13.53
CA LYS A 118 0.44 -4.39 -14.47
C LYS A 118 -0.48 -5.38 -13.76
N LEU A 119 -0.03 -5.93 -12.63
CA LEU A 119 -0.82 -6.89 -11.85
C LEU A 119 -2.10 -6.24 -11.28
N LEU A 120 -2.00 -5.02 -10.75
CA LEU A 120 -3.15 -4.26 -10.25
C LEU A 120 -4.13 -3.92 -11.37
N HIS A 121 -3.62 -3.40 -12.49
CA HIS A 121 -4.44 -3.05 -13.64
C HIS A 121 -5.20 -4.26 -14.19
N ALA A 122 -4.52 -5.41 -14.30
CA ALA A 122 -5.13 -6.67 -14.73
C ALA A 122 -6.25 -7.16 -13.78
N GLY A 123 -6.17 -6.84 -12.49
CA GLY A 123 -7.22 -7.09 -11.52
C GLY A 123 -8.39 -6.13 -11.66
N TRP A 124 -8.12 -4.82 -11.76
CA TRP A 124 -9.16 -3.82 -11.92
C TRP A 124 -9.98 -4.00 -13.20
N GLN A 125 -9.35 -4.41 -14.31
CA GLN A 125 -10.07 -4.74 -15.54
C GLN A 125 -11.04 -5.91 -15.37
N ARG A 126 -10.72 -6.87 -14.49
CA ARG A 126 -11.53 -8.08 -14.25
C ARG A 126 -12.63 -7.86 -13.21
N ASP A 127 -12.35 -7.02 -12.21
CA ASP A 127 -13.33 -6.64 -11.19
C ASP A 127 -14.33 -5.59 -11.72
N GLY A 128 -14.11 -5.08 -12.94
CA GLY A 128 -14.93 -4.03 -13.55
C GLY A 128 -14.64 -2.62 -13.01
N THR A 129 -13.65 -2.49 -12.13
CA THR A 129 -13.17 -1.23 -11.57
C THR A 129 -12.53 -0.33 -12.63
N TRP A 130 -11.92 -0.91 -13.66
CA TRP A 130 -11.28 -0.17 -14.75
C TRP A 130 -11.86 -0.56 -16.11
N PRO A 131 -12.29 0.41 -16.95
CA PRO A 131 -12.89 0.10 -18.24
C PRO A 131 -11.86 -0.53 -19.20
N PRO A 132 -12.28 -1.54 -20.01
CA PRO A 132 -11.41 -2.16 -20.99
C PRO A 132 -11.02 -1.14 -22.06
N GLY A 133 -9.72 -1.03 -22.34
CA GLY A 133 -9.18 -0.11 -23.37
C GLY A 133 -9.05 1.35 -22.93
N ALA A 134 -9.41 1.69 -21.68
CA ALA A 134 -9.05 2.99 -21.12
C ALA A 134 -7.57 2.98 -20.74
N GLU A 135 -6.73 3.64 -21.53
CA GLU A 135 -5.43 4.07 -21.07
C GLU A 135 -5.62 5.37 -20.29
N ALA A 136 -4.85 5.58 -19.23
CA ALA A 136 -4.88 6.85 -18.52
C ALA A 136 -4.47 7.92 -19.53
N THR A 137 -5.40 8.81 -19.90
CA THR A 137 -5.10 9.94 -20.78
C THR A 137 -3.93 10.70 -20.18
N GLU A 138 -2.80 10.66 -20.87
CA GLU A 138 -1.64 11.49 -20.56
C GLU A 138 -2.00 12.93 -20.92
N ASP A 139 -2.59 13.64 -19.94
CA ASP A 139 -2.82 15.08 -20.03
C ASP A 139 -1.45 15.74 -20.23
N THR A 140 -1.27 16.30 -21.43
CA THR A 140 -0.03 16.92 -21.95
C THR A 140 0.10 18.35 -21.46
#